data_AF-A0AAU6Q3L4-F1
#
_entry.id   AF-A0AAU6Q3L4-F1
#
_cell.length_a   1.000
_cell.length_b   1.000
_cell.length_c   1.000
_cell.angle_alpha   90.00
_cell.angle_beta   90.00
_cell.angle_gamma   90.00
#
_symmetry.space_group_name_H-M   'P 1'
#
loop_
_entity.id
_entity.type
_entity.pdbx_description
1 polymer ?
#
loop_
_entity_poly.entity_id
_entity_poly.type
_entity_poly.pdbx_seq_one_letter_code
_entity_poly.pdbx_strand_id
1 'polypeptide(L)'
;MTAGLLPPLLLWPTGLPEVSLLYALTLALLVAFWLGRVAREARRGRVPRVGWWFVPGLLTLLLARVGDLPALFGIGAGLLLLAEYWPGAYGRPRRRPRLAWPLSGLLLALGLLTSSLLAGQANLPTVLATLLSLLAGLAGLLAAALSPAPARREKAQGFALRWQQPQLPEWPEFSVTLTGQGARLTNTSPQPLKVVGWSPRSVNAWLPPRNEEGRLLDLLGSGQSAFLPLSERETGVRVWYVTPQKPEQTRLFRADWVPSTPQTATPAHLLN
;
A
#
# COMPACT_ATOMS: atom_id res chain seq x y z
N MET A 1 -51.43 -3.17 -22.65
CA MET A 1 -49.96 -3.16 -22.76
C MET A 1 -49.54 -1.85 -23.41
N THR A 2 -49.31 -0.82 -22.60
CA THR A 2 -48.85 0.49 -23.06
C THR A 2 -47.36 0.39 -23.35
N ALA A 3 -46.98 0.33 -24.63
CA ALA A 3 -45.62 0.56 -25.05
C ALA A 3 -45.23 1.96 -24.58
N GLY A 4 -44.39 2.05 -23.55
CA GLY A 4 -43.92 3.31 -23.00
C GLY A 4 -43.14 4.06 -24.07
N LEU A 5 -43.78 5.08 -24.65
CA LEU A 5 -43.13 6.04 -25.52
C LEU A 5 -42.03 6.72 -24.71
N LEU A 6 -40.77 6.39 -25.00
CA LEU A 6 -39.64 7.17 -24.52
C LEU A 6 -39.86 8.63 -24.94
N PRO A 7 -39.67 9.61 -24.03
CA PRO A 7 -39.92 11.01 -24.35
C PRO A 7 -39.08 11.43 -25.57
N PRO A 8 -39.67 12.14 -26.55
CA PRO A 8 -39.02 12.46 -27.84
C PRO A 8 -37.71 13.26 -27.69
N LEU A 9 -37.50 13.91 -26.55
CA LEU A 9 -36.26 14.61 -26.19
C LEU A 9 -35.05 13.68 -26.08
N LEU A 10 -35.23 12.40 -25.73
CA LEU A 10 -34.12 11.44 -25.60
C LEU A 10 -33.54 10.99 -26.95
N LEU A 11 -34.30 11.20 -28.03
CA LEU A 11 -33.87 10.90 -29.39
C LEU A 11 -33.27 12.12 -30.10
N TRP A 12 -33.20 13.27 -29.42
CA TRP A 12 -32.68 14.50 -29.99
C TRP A 12 -31.18 14.35 -30.36
N PRO A 13 -30.75 14.86 -31.52
CA PRO A 13 -29.36 14.80 -31.94
C PRO A 13 -28.47 15.68 -31.05
N THR A 14 -27.29 15.17 -30.71
CA THR A 14 -26.33 15.87 -29.82
C THR A 14 -25.37 16.81 -30.56
N GLY A 15 -25.54 16.97 -31.88
CA GLY A 15 -24.62 17.70 -32.76
C GLY A 15 -23.52 16.83 -33.38
N LEU A 16 -23.35 15.59 -32.90
CA LEU A 16 -22.60 14.54 -33.59
C LEU A 16 -23.56 13.73 -34.49
N PRO A 17 -23.15 13.38 -35.73
CA PRO A 17 -23.99 12.61 -36.63
C PRO A 17 -24.39 11.29 -35.98
N GLU A 18 -25.69 10.98 -36.02
CA GLU A 18 -26.28 9.70 -35.60
C GLU A 18 -26.16 9.35 -34.10
N VAL A 19 -25.63 10.27 -33.28
CA VAL A 19 -25.56 10.13 -31.82
C VAL A 19 -26.79 10.77 -31.16
N SER A 20 -27.69 9.93 -30.66
CA SER A 20 -28.83 10.37 -29.86
C SER A 20 -28.41 10.80 -28.45
N LEU A 21 -29.22 11.67 -27.84
CA LEU A 21 -29.03 12.09 -26.45
C LEU A 21 -28.98 10.89 -25.48
N LEU A 22 -29.84 9.89 -25.68
CA LEU A 22 -29.84 8.65 -24.90
C LEU A 22 -28.50 7.91 -24.98
N TYR A 23 -27.93 7.81 -26.19
CA TYR A 23 -26.65 7.15 -26.40
C TYR A 23 -25.51 7.90 -25.70
N ALA A 24 -25.49 9.24 -25.84
CA ALA A 24 -24.52 10.09 -25.16
C ALA A 24 -24.64 9.98 -23.62
N LEU A 25 -25.86 9.96 -23.08
CA LEU A 25 -26.12 9.72 -21.67
C LEU A 25 -25.59 8.36 -21.21
N THR A 26 -25.77 7.31 -22.01
CA THR A 26 -25.28 5.97 -21.69
C THR A 26 -23.75 5.95 -21.62
N LEU A 27 -23.07 6.56 -22.59
CA LEU A 27 -21.61 6.71 -22.56
C LEU A 27 -21.15 7.55 -21.36
N ALA A 28 -21.86 8.63 -21.02
CA ALA A 28 -21.55 9.46 -19.86
C ALA A 28 -21.68 8.69 -18.54
N LEU A 29 -22.72 7.86 -18.39
CA LEU A 29 -22.89 6.99 -17.23
C LEU A 29 -21.77 5.95 -17.12
N LEU A 30 -21.35 5.35 -18.22
CA LEU A 30 -20.21 4.42 -18.26
C LEU A 30 -18.91 5.12 -17.83
N VAL A 31 -18.64 6.32 -18.35
CA VAL A 31 -17.50 7.15 -17.94
C VAL A 31 -17.55 7.44 -16.43
N ALA A 32 -18.70 7.91 -15.93
CA ALA A 32 -18.86 8.25 -14.51
C ALA A 32 -18.65 7.02 -13.61
N PHE A 33 -19.21 5.88 -14.00
CA PHE A 33 -19.01 4.60 -13.32
C PHE A 33 -17.52 4.24 -13.24
N TRP A 34 -16.81 4.28 -14.37
CA TRP A 34 -15.39 3.92 -14.41
C TRP A 34 -14.51 4.91 -13.64
N LEU A 35 -14.76 6.22 -13.73
CA LEU A 35 -14.03 7.21 -12.93
C LEU A 35 -14.27 7.01 -11.43
N GLY A 36 -15.52 6.72 -11.03
CA GLY A 36 -15.86 6.36 -9.66
C GLY A 36 -15.14 5.10 -9.18
N ARG A 37 -14.99 4.10 -10.06
CA ARG A 37 -14.23 2.88 -9.81
C ARG A 37 -12.74 3.18 -9.65
N VAL A 38 -12.14 3.96 -10.55
CA VAL A 38 -10.74 4.40 -10.47
C VAL A 38 -10.48 5.15 -9.16
N ALA A 39 -11.37 6.07 -8.77
CA ALA A 39 -11.25 6.80 -7.51
C ALA A 39 -11.29 5.87 -6.28
N ARG A 40 -12.21 4.90 -6.27
CA ARG A 40 -12.33 3.91 -5.18
C ARG A 40 -11.09 3.03 -5.06
N GLU A 41 -10.56 2.55 -6.18
CA GLU A 41 -9.36 1.71 -6.20
C GLU A 41 -8.08 2.51 -5.92
N ALA A 42 -8.02 3.77 -6.34
CA ALA A 42 -6.94 4.69 -6.00
C ALA A 42 -6.83 4.89 -4.48
N ARG A 43 -7.96 5.09 -3.78
CA ARG A 43 -8.00 5.14 -2.30
C ARG A 43 -7.46 3.87 -1.64
N ARG A 44 -7.51 2.72 -2.33
CA ARG A 44 -6.96 1.44 -1.88
C ARG A 44 -5.49 1.22 -2.32
N GLY A 45 -4.85 2.23 -2.92
CA GLY A 45 -3.48 2.15 -3.42
C GLY A 45 -3.31 1.30 -4.68
N ARG A 46 -4.37 1.14 -5.48
CA ARG A 46 -4.33 0.44 -6.77
C ARG A 46 -4.50 1.43 -7.92
N VAL A 47 -3.85 1.13 -9.05
CA VAL A 47 -3.96 1.92 -10.28
C VAL A 47 -4.57 1.06 -11.39
N PRO A 48 -5.30 1.67 -12.34
CA PRO A 48 -5.78 0.97 -13.51
C PRO A 48 -4.60 0.43 -14.33
N ARG A 49 -4.62 -0.87 -14.64
CA ARG A 49 -3.70 -1.54 -15.57
C ARG A 49 -4.49 -1.96 -16.81
N VAL A 50 -5.06 -3.15 -16.79
CA VAL A 50 -5.99 -3.60 -17.85
C VAL A 50 -7.27 -2.77 -17.82
N GLY A 51 -7.59 -2.13 -16.69
CA GLY A 51 -8.67 -1.14 -16.61
C GLY A 51 -8.51 0.07 -17.55
N TRP A 52 -7.32 0.32 -18.13
CA TRP A 52 -7.13 1.34 -19.16
C TRP A 52 -7.81 1.00 -20.49
N TRP A 53 -8.11 -0.27 -20.76
CA TRP A 53 -8.85 -0.69 -21.95
C TRP A 53 -10.29 -0.18 -21.98
N PHE A 54 -10.78 0.40 -20.88
CA PHE A 54 -12.07 1.08 -20.84
C PHE A 54 -12.13 2.27 -21.80
N VAL A 55 -11.02 3.02 -21.93
CA VAL A 55 -10.94 4.20 -22.82
C VAL A 55 -11.08 3.81 -24.30
N PRO A 56 -10.26 2.89 -24.87
CA PRO A 56 -10.48 2.43 -26.23
C PRO A 56 -11.82 1.69 -26.42
N GLY A 57 -12.35 1.03 -25.38
CA GLY A 57 -13.70 0.45 -25.40
C GLY A 57 -14.81 1.50 -25.59
N LEU A 58 -14.73 2.63 -24.89
CA LEU A 58 -15.66 3.75 -25.08
C LEU A 58 -15.53 4.39 -26.46
N LEU A 59 -14.30 4.58 -26.95
CA LEU A 59 -14.07 5.17 -28.26
C LEU A 59 -14.57 4.27 -29.39
N THR A 60 -14.39 2.95 -29.26
CA THR A 60 -14.92 1.97 -30.23
C THR A 60 -16.43 1.94 -30.23
N LEU A 61 -17.10 2.04 -29.07
CA LEU A 61 -18.56 2.23 -29.03
C LEU A 61 -18.98 3.52 -29.72
N LEU A 62 -18.33 4.65 -29.45
CA LEU A 62 -18.65 5.92 -30.11
C LEU A 62 -18.48 5.81 -31.64
N LEU A 63 -17.37 5.23 -32.10
CA LEU A 63 -17.09 4.98 -33.52
C LEU A 63 -18.07 4.00 -34.17
N ALA A 64 -18.50 2.97 -33.44
CA ALA A 64 -19.50 2.03 -33.92
C ALA A 64 -20.78 2.74 -34.35
N ARG A 65 -21.16 3.77 -33.58
CA ARG A 65 -22.35 4.56 -33.90
C ARG A 65 -22.11 5.61 -34.98
N VAL A 66 -21.00 6.36 -34.90
CA VAL A 66 -20.71 7.44 -35.87
C VAL A 66 -20.40 6.91 -37.27
N GLY A 67 -19.80 5.73 -37.36
CA GLY A 67 -19.45 5.10 -38.65
C GLY A 67 -20.44 4.05 -39.13
N ASP A 68 -21.55 3.82 -38.40
CA ASP A 68 -22.49 2.73 -38.64
C ASP A 68 -21.82 1.35 -38.85
N LEU A 69 -20.82 1.07 -37.99
CA LEU A 69 -20.02 -0.16 -38.01
C LEU A 69 -20.41 -1.09 -36.84
N PRO A 70 -21.37 -2.01 -37.02
CA PRO A 70 -21.89 -2.83 -35.92
C PRO A 70 -20.83 -3.74 -35.28
N ALA A 71 -19.80 -4.16 -36.03
CA ALA A 71 -18.69 -4.95 -35.50
C ALA A 71 -17.91 -4.23 -34.40
N LEU A 72 -17.76 -2.90 -34.50
CA LEU A 72 -17.07 -2.10 -33.49
C LEU A 72 -17.84 -2.05 -32.16
N PHE A 73 -19.15 -2.23 -32.19
CA PHE A 73 -19.96 -2.29 -30.97
C PHE A 73 -19.57 -3.51 -30.12
N GLY A 74 -19.47 -4.69 -30.74
CA GLY A 74 -19.06 -5.93 -30.07
C GLY A 74 -17.63 -5.85 -29.52
N ILE A 75 -16.70 -5.27 -30.29
CA ILE A 75 -15.32 -5.04 -29.85
C ILE A 75 -15.30 -4.08 -28.65
N GLY A 76 -16.03 -2.96 -28.73
CA GLY A 76 -16.10 -1.99 -27.66
C GLY A 76 -16.66 -2.58 -26.38
N ALA A 77 -17.80 -3.28 -26.46
CA ALA A 77 -18.38 -4.00 -25.33
C ALA A 77 -17.40 -5.02 -24.73
N GLY A 78 -16.72 -5.81 -25.58
CA GLY A 78 -15.70 -6.77 -25.15
C GLY A 78 -14.54 -6.11 -24.40
N LEU A 79 -14.05 -4.97 -24.88
CA LEU A 79 -13.00 -4.20 -24.21
C LEU A 79 -13.45 -3.62 -22.87
N LEU A 80 -14.70 -3.15 -22.76
CA LEU A 80 -15.27 -2.69 -21.49
C LEU A 80 -15.37 -3.84 -20.48
N LEU A 81 -15.83 -5.02 -20.92
CA LEU A 81 -15.90 -6.22 -20.07
C LEU A 81 -14.50 -6.68 -19.64
N LEU A 82 -13.53 -6.66 -20.55
CA LEU A 82 -12.14 -6.96 -20.23
C LEU A 82 -11.58 -5.98 -19.18
N ALA A 83 -11.86 -4.69 -19.35
CA ALA A 83 -11.40 -3.67 -18.43
C ALA A 83 -12.00 -3.83 -17.02
N GLU A 84 -13.23 -4.33 -16.90
CA GLU A 84 -13.93 -4.50 -15.62
C GLU A 84 -13.63 -5.84 -14.95
N TYR A 85 -13.69 -6.95 -15.69
CA TYR A 85 -13.70 -8.30 -15.13
C TYR A 85 -12.36 -9.04 -15.19
N TRP A 86 -11.31 -8.44 -15.78
CA TRP A 86 -10.00 -9.08 -15.81
C TRP A 86 -9.38 -9.16 -14.39
N PRO A 87 -8.83 -10.31 -13.97
CA PRO A 87 -8.26 -10.48 -12.62
C PRO A 87 -7.10 -9.52 -12.29
N GLY A 88 -6.51 -8.87 -13.31
CA GLY A 88 -5.49 -7.84 -13.19
C GLY A 88 -5.93 -6.43 -13.61
N ALA A 89 -7.23 -6.13 -13.65
CA ALA A 89 -7.77 -4.82 -14.06
C ALA A 89 -7.14 -3.65 -13.28
N TYR A 90 -6.99 -3.83 -11.95
CA TYR A 90 -6.37 -2.87 -11.06
C TYR A 90 -5.23 -3.52 -10.28
N GLY A 91 -4.06 -2.89 -10.25
CA GLY A 91 -2.87 -3.43 -9.61
C GLY A 91 -2.16 -2.41 -8.72
N ARG A 92 -1.36 -2.90 -7.77
CA ARG A 92 -0.49 -2.02 -6.99
C ARG A 92 0.62 -1.45 -7.91
N PRO A 93 0.81 -0.13 -7.95
CA PRO A 93 1.88 0.46 -8.75
C PRO A 93 3.23 0.25 -8.04
N ARG A 94 4.32 0.08 -8.81
CA ARG A 94 5.69 0.00 -8.26
C ARG A 94 6.20 1.36 -7.75
N ARG A 95 5.69 2.46 -8.31
CA ARG A 95 6.03 3.84 -7.97
C ARG A 95 4.75 4.67 -7.91
N ARG A 96 4.71 5.69 -7.06
CA ARG A 96 3.55 6.59 -7.01
C ARG A 96 3.31 7.20 -8.40
N PRO A 97 2.07 7.21 -8.91
CA PRO A 97 1.75 7.90 -10.16
C PRO A 97 2.11 9.39 -10.01
N ARG A 98 2.92 9.89 -10.95
CA ARG A 98 3.34 11.30 -11.00
C ARG A 98 2.19 12.15 -11.54
N LEU A 99 2.04 13.37 -11.01
CA LEU A 99 1.03 14.33 -11.47
C LEU A 99 1.33 14.92 -12.86
N ALA A 100 2.59 14.92 -13.31
CA ALA A 100 2.98 15.54 -14.57
C ALA A 100 2.26 14.94 -15.80
N TRP A 101 2.15 13.61 -15.86
CA TRP A 101 1.50 12.89 -16.95
C TRP A 101 -0.02 13.14 -17.07
N PRO A 102 -0.82 13.04 -15.99
CA PRO A 102 -2.25 13.36 -16.08
C PRO A 102 -2.50 14.84 -16.40
N LEU A 103 -1.65 15.75 -15.90
CA LEU A 103 -1.74 17.17 -16.22
C LEU A 103 -1.49 17.43 -17.70
N SER A 104 -0.50 16.78 -18.33
CA SER A 104 -0.30 16.93 -19.78
C SER A 104 -1.51 16.46 -20.59
N GLY A 105 -2.17 15.37 -20.17
CA GLY A 105 -3.41 14.91 -20.82
C GLY A 105 -4.56 15.91 -20.72
N LEU A 106 -4.76 16.53 -19.55
CA LEU A 106 -5.77 17.57 -19.36
C LEU A 106 -5.46 18.84 -20.14
N LEU A 107 -4.20 19.28 -20.17
CA LEU A 107 -3.77 20.46 -20.93
C LEU A 107 -3.94 20.23 -22.44
N LEU A 108 -3.61 19.04 -22.93
CA LEU A 108 -3.85 18.65 -24.32
C LEU A 108 -5.34 18.64 -24.65
N ALA A 109 -6.17 18.04 -23.80
CA ALA A 109 -7.63 18.04 -24.00
C ALA A 109 -8.19 19.46 -24.04
N LEU A 110 -7.74 20.33 -23.12
CA LEU A 110 -8.15 21.73 -23.07
C LEU A 110 -7.72 22.48 -24.33
N GLY A 111 -6.48 22.30 -24.77
CA GLY A 111 -5.95 22.93 -25.98
C GLY A 111 -6.67 22.47 -27.27
N LEU A 112 -7.00 21.20 -27.38
CA LEU A 112 -7.78 20.67 -28.50
C LEU A 112 -9.21 21.19 -28.49
N LEU A 113 -9.83 21.26 -27.31
CA LEU A 113 -11.19 21.80 -27.16
C LEU A 113 -11.22 23.28 -27.55
N THR A 114 -10.32 24.11 -27.00
CA THR A 114 -10.27 25.54 -27.32
C THR A 114 -9.96 25.78 -28.79
N SER A 115 -9.02 25.03 -29.37
CA SER A 115 -8.72 25.09 -30.80
C SER A 115 -9.93 24.76 -31.66
N SER A 116 -10.69 23.72 -31.32
CA SER A 116 -11.89 23.33 -32.07
C SER A 116 -13.02 24.37 -31.98
N LEU A 117 -13.19 25.00 -30.81
CA LEU A 117 -14.18 26.07 -30.59
C LEU A 117 -13.81 27.33 -31.38
N LEU A 118 -12.52 27.71 -31.37
CA LEU A 118 -12.04 28.89 -32.10
C LEU A 118 -12.09 28.70 -33.62
N ALA A 119 -11.81 27.48 -34.11
CA ALA A 119 -11.89 27.16 -35.52
C ALA A 119 -13.33 26.99 -36.04
N GLY A 120 -14.33 26.88 -35.14
CA GLY A 120 -15.72 26.60 -35.50
C GLY A 120 -15.92 25.26 -36.21
N GLN A 121 -14.93 24.37 -36.17
CA GLN A 121 -14.91 23.08 -36.86
C GLN A 121 -14.54 21.98 -35.87
N ALA A 122 -15.48 21.08 -35.60
CA ALA A 122 -15.24 19.88 -34.82
C ALA A 122 -15.23 18.66 -35.74
N ASN A 123 -14.03 18.21 -36.09
CA ASN A 123 -13.85 16.97 -36.85
C ASN A 123 -13.76 15.77 -35.89
N LEU A 124 -14.25 14.61 -36.33
CA LEU A 124 -14.24 13.36 -35.55
C LEU A 124 -12.87 13.03 -34.91
N PRO A 125 -11.71 13.16 -35.58
CA PRO A 125 -10.42 12.88 -34.98
C PRO A 125 -10.13 13.77 -33.77
N THR A 126 -10.49 15.06 -33.87
CA THR A 126 -10.30 16.06 -32.81
C THR A 126 -11.16 15.73 -31.60
N VAL A 127 -12.41 15.31 -31.82
CA VAL A 127 -13.32 14.87 -30.75
C VAL A 127 -12.76 13.64 -30.03
N LEU A 128 -12.32 12.63 -30.78
CA LEU A 128 -11.75 11.39 -30.22
C LEU A 128 -10.46 11.66 -29.44
N ALA A 129 -9.56 12.47 -29.98
CA ALA A 129 -8.31 12.87 -29.34
C ALA A 129 -8.57 13.67 -28.04
N THR A 130 -9.57 14.55 -28.06
CA THR A 130 -9.99 15.34 -26.89
C THR A 130 -10.54 14.42 -25.80
N LEU A 131 -11.44 13.50 -26.14
CA LEU A 131 -12.01 12.52 -25.21
C LEU A 131 -10.95 11.60 -24.61
N LEU A 132 -10.05 11.06 -25.44
CA LEU A 132 -8.95 10.20 -24.97
C LEU A 132 -8.05 10.93 -23.98
N SER A 133 -7.65 12.16 -24.34
CA SER A 133 -6.77 13.00 -23.50
C SER A 133 -7.44 13.40 -22.19
N LEU A 134 -8.74 13.73 -22.23
CA LEU A 134 -9.54 14.10 -21.07
C LEU A 134 -9.70 12.93 -20.10
N LEU A 135 -10.13 11.76 -20.61
CA LEU A 135 -10.34 10.57 -19.79
C LEU A 135 -9.03 10.05 -19.19
N ALA A 136 -7.95 10.04 -19.97
CA ALA A 136 -6.62 9.68 -19.49
C ALA A 136 -6.09 10.64 -18.43
N GLY A 137 -6.29 11.94 -18.64
CA GLY A 137 -5.93 12.99 -17.68
C GLY A 137 -6.69 12.86 -16.37
N LEU A 138 -8.03 12.77 -16.42
CA LEU A 138 -8.89 12.66 -15.23
C LEU A 138 -8.62 11.39 -14.43
N ALA A 139 -8.56 10.22 -15.08
CA ALA A 139 -8.31 8.97 -14.39
C ALA A 139 -6.90 8.93 -13.76
N GLY A 140 -5.89 9.46 -14.45
CA GLY A 140 -4.54 9.59 -13.91
C GLY A 140 -4.46 10.57 -12.74
N LEU A 141 -5.21 11.68 -12.80
CA LEU A 141 -5.27 12.67 -11.72
C LEU A 141 -5.97 12.10 -10.48
N LEU A 142 -7.11 11.42 -10.65
CA LEU A 142 -7.79 10.70 -9.58
C LEU A 142 -6.88 9.64 -8.96
N ALA A 143 -6.18 8.87 -9.78
CA ALA A 143 -5.21 7.89 -9.30
C ALA A 143 -4.08 8.54 -8.49
N ALA A 144 -3.55 9.68 -8.90
CA ALA A 144 -2.46 10.38 -8.21
C ALA A 144 -2.89 11.10 -6.92
N ALA A 145 -4.05 11.76 -6.95
CA ALA A 145 -4.59 12.55 -5.85
C ALA A 145 -5.15 11.68 -4.72
N LEU A 146 -5.82 10.57 -5.07
CA LEU A 146 -6.47 9.69 -4.10
C LEU A 146 -5.60 8.50 -3.69
N SER A 147 -4.45 8.30 -4.33
CA SER A 147 -3.49 7.29 -3.87
C SER A 147 -3.06 7.61 -2.43
N PRO A 148 -3.19 6.68 -1.47
CA PRO A 148 -2.71 6.89 -0.11
C PRO A 148 -1.24 7.27 -0.18
N ALA A 149 -0.87 8.28 0.61
CA ALA A 149 0.54 8.60 0.80
C ALA A 149 1.25 7.32 1.22
N PRO A 150 2.45 7.03 0.68
CA PRO A 150 3.23 5.94 1.22
C PRO A 150 3.35 6.22 2.71
N ALA A 151 2.71 5.40 3.55
CA ALA A 151 3.10 5.30 4.94
C ALA A 151 4.61 5.16 4.84
N ARG A 152 5.34 6.15 5.38
CA ARG A 152 6.80 6.16 5.36
C ARG A 152 7.14 4.78 5.86
N ARG A 153 7.54 3.89 4.93
CA ARG A 153 8.11 2.61 5.31
C ARG A 153 9.33 3.12 6.03
N GLU A 154 9.24 3.24 7.36
CA GLU A 154 10.35 2.85 8.20
C GLU A 154 10.80 1.58 7.51
N LYS A 155 11.89 1.67 6.73
CA LYS A 155 12.58 0.49 6.22
C LYS A 155 12.51 -0.46 7.39
N ALA A 156 11.95 -1.65 7.20
CA ALA A 156 11.86 -2.62 8.26
C ALA A 156 13.30 -2.92 8.69
N GLN A 157 13.80 -2.08 9.60
CA GLN A 157 14.97 -2.19 10.41
C GLN A 157 14.61 -3.22 11.49
N GLY A 158 13.92 -4.29 11.09
CA GLY A 158 13.52 -5.43 11.90
C GLY A 158 14.66 -6.44 11.87
N PHE A 159 14.34 -7.66 11.43
CA PHE A 159 15.29 -8.75 11.27
C PHE A 159 16.56 -8.41 10.47
N ALA A 160 16.50 -7.47 9.52
CA ALA A 160 17.66 -7.08 8.72
C ALA A 160 18.79 -6.45 9.56
N LEU A 161 18.47 -5.78 10.69
CA LEU A 161 19.49 -5.20 11.56
C LEU A 161 20.40 -6.24 12.20
N ARG A 162 19.90 -7.46 12.39
CA ARG A 162 20.64 -8.58 12.94
C ARG A 162 21.96 -8.87 12.18
N TRP A 163 21.95 -8.59 10.88
CA TRP A 163 23.07 -8.85 9.96
C TRP A 163 23.97 -7.63 9.74
N GLN A 164 23.63 -6.48 10.35
CA GLN A 164 24.50 -5.32 10.33
C GLN A 164 25.60 -5.47 11.39
N GLN A 165 26.76 -4.85 11.16
CA GLN A 165 27.83 -4.81 12.15
C GLN A 165 27.36 -3.98 13.36
N PRO A 166 27.12 -4.59 14.53
CA PRO A 166 26.54 -3.88 15.65
C PRO A 166 27.59 -2.99 16.31
N GLN A 167 27.17 -1.81 16.73
CA GLN A 167 27.97 -0.98 17.62
C GLN A 167 27.77 -1.43 19.07
N LEU A 168 28.88 -1.62 19.78
CA LEU A 168 28.86 -1.81 21.23
C LEU A 168 28.90 -0.42 21.86
N PRO A 169 27.88 -0.03 22.65
CA PRO A 169 27.93 1.25 23.36
C PRO A 169 29.06 1.21 24.40
N GLU A 170 29.63 2.38 24.70
CA GLU A 170 30.65 2.53 25.74
C GLU A 170 30.13 2.16 27.13
N TRP A 171 28.84 2.45 27.39
CA TRP A 171 28.14 2.14 28.63
C TRP A 171 26.93 1.26 28.37
N PRO A 172 26.61 0.30 29.26
CA PRO A 172 25.44 -0.55 29.10
C PRO A 172 24.14 0.25 29.25
N GLU A 173 23.34 0.27 28.19
CA GLU A 173 22.04 0.96 28.14
C GLU A 173 20.87 0.07 28.63
N PHE A 174 21.16 -1.18 28.93
CA PHE A 174 20.23 -2.13 29.53
C PHE A 174 20.86 -2.79 30.76
N SER A 175 19.99 -3.18 31.69
CA SER A 175 20.29 -4.17 32.73
C SER A 175 19.43 -5.41 32.52
N VAL A 176 19.96 -6.58 32.92
CA VAL A 176 19.23 -7.85 32.88
C VAL A 176 19.18 -8.44 34.28
N THR A 177 18.00 -8.87 34.70
CA THR A 177 17.77 -9.58 35.95
C THR A 177 17.13 -10.93 35.63
N LEU A 178 17.72 -12.02 36.13
CA LEU A 178 17.13 -13.35 35.99
C LEU A 178 15.94 -13.51 36.94
N THR A 179 14.88 -14.11 36.44
CA THR A 179 13.64 -14.42 37.16
C THR A 179 13.38 -15.92 37.06
N GLY A 180 12.49 -16.46 37.91
CA GLY A 180 12.17 -17.90 37.87
C GLY A 180 11.55 -18.39 36.54
N GLN A 181 11.04 -17.48 35.70
CA GLN A 181 10.37 -17.82 34.42
C GLN A 181 11.13 -17.30 33.18
N GLY A 182 12.26 -16.61 33.35
CA GLY A 182 12.95 -15.96 32.24
C GLY A 182 13.90 -14.85 32.69
N ALA A 183 14.11 -13.86 31.84
CA ALA A 183 14.90 -12.66 32.17
C ALA A 183 14.07 -11.39 32.00
N ARG A 184 14.26 -10.43 32.92
CA ARG A 184 13.73 -9.08 32.80
C ARG A 184 14.83 -8.16 32.27
N LEU A 185 14.59 -7.58 31.11
CA LEU A 185 15.46 -6.59 30.47
C LEU A 185 14.93 -5.19 30.80
N THR A 186 15.70 -4.37 31.50
CA THR A 186 15.30 -3.01 31.89
C THR A 186 16.13 -1.98 31.16
N ASN A 187 15.48 -0.97 30.56
CA ASN A 187 16.18 0.16 29.95
C ASN A 187 16.75 1.07 31.04
N THR A 188 18.08 1.15 31.15
CA THR A 188 18.81 2.02 32.09
C THR A 188 19.23 3.35 31.46
N SER A 189 19.03 3.52 30.15
CA SER A 189 19.28 4.78 29.46
C SER A 189 18.24 5.85 29.85
N PRO A 190 18.63 7.14 29.90
CA PRO A 190 17.68 8.24 30.07
C PRO A 190 16.76 8.44 28.85
N GLN A 191 17.03 7.75 27.73
CA GLN A 191 16.28 7.88 26.49
C GLN A 191 15.49 6.61 26.16
N PRO A 192 14.36 6.72 25.44
CA PRO A 192 13.65 5.55 24.97
C PRO A 192 14.48 4.79 23.93
N LEU A 193 14.47 3.46 24.02
CA LEU A 193 15.19 2.56 23.13
C LEU A 193 14.20 1.74 22.31
N LYS A 194 14.38 1.68 20.99
CA LYS A 194 13.56 0.83 20.12
C LYS A 194 14.18 -0.55 20.07
N VAL A 195 13.60 -1.50 20.79
CA VAL A 195 14.07 -2.90 20.81
C VAL A 195 13.49 -3.60 19.60
N VAL A 196 14.37 -4.11 18.75
CA VAL A 196 13.98 -4.65 17.44
C VAL A 196 13.76 -6.16 17.51
N GLY A 197 14.55 -6.83 18.34
CA GLY A 197 14.43 -8.25 18.58
C GLY A 197 15.51 -8.75 19.52
N TRP A 198 15.31 -9.97 20.01
CA TRP A 198 16.26 -10.61 20.91
C TRP A 198 16.37 -12.11 20.61
N SER A 199 17.44 -12.72 21.12
CA SER A 199 17.73 -14.15 20.98
C SER A 199 18.33 -14.67 22.28
N PRO A 200 17.91 -15.85 22.78
CA PRO A 200 18.70 -16.61 23.74
C PRO A 200 20.08 -16.93 23.16
N ARG A 201 21.05 -17.23 24.00
CA ARG A 201 22.40 -17.62 23.56
C ARG A 201 22.44 -19.01 22.94
N SER A 202 21.64 -19.94 23.46
CA SER A 202 21.66 -21.35 23.03
C SER A 202 21.02 -21.56 21.66
N VAL A 203 20.00 -20.76 21.33
CA VAL A 203 19.21 -20.87 20.11
C VAL A 203 19.31 -19.59 19.30
N ASN A 204 19.37 -19.77 17.99
CA ASN A 204 19.40 -18.67 17.06
C ASN A 204 18.00 -18.16 16.69
N ALA A 205 17.31 -17.49 17.63
CA ALA A 205 15.96 -17.01 17.45
C ALA A 205 15.90 -15.50 17.11
N TRP A 206 14.75 -15.04 16.63
CA TRP A 206 14.43 -13.61 16.52
C TRP A 206 13.07 -13.37 17.14
N LEU A 207 13.08 -13.10 18.45
CA LEU A 207 11.87 -12.97 19.24
C LEU A 207 11.54 -11.50 19.43
N PRO A 208 10.25 -11.12 19.28
CA PRO A 208 9.86 -9.76 19.57
C PRO A 208 9.87 -9.51 21.09
N PRO A 209 10.30 -8.33 21.54
CA PRO A 209 10.17 -7.90 22.93
C PRO A 209 8.69 -7.83 23.36
N ARG A 210 8.42 -8.27 24.60
CA ARG A 210 7.09 -8.23 25.22
C ARG A 210 7.20 -7.72 26.64
N ASN A 211 6.12 -7.16 27.19
CA ASN A 211 6.02 -6.93 28.63
C ASN A 211 5.66 -8.23 29.37
N GLU A 212 5.52 -8.16 30.70
CA GLU A 212 5.15 -9.32 31.54
C GLU A 212 3.75 -9.85 31.22
N GLU A 213 2.85 -8.98 30.73
CA GLU A 213 1.51 -9.34 30.27
C GLU A 213 1.49 -9.93 28.84
N GLY A 214 2.65 -10.10 28.19
CA GLY A 214 2.78 -10.71 26.87
C GLY A 214 2.46 -9.80 25.68
N ARG A 215 2.15 -8.52 25.92
CA ARG A 215 1.94 -7.48 24.90
C ARG A 215 3.27 -7.11 24.23
N LEU A 216 3.25 -6.99 22.90
CA LEU A 216 4.41 -6.57 22.11
C LEU A 216 4.85 -5.14 22.46
N LEU A 217 6.16 -4.93 22.59
CA LEU A 217 6.77 -3.64 22.93
C LEU A 217 7.76 -3.19 21.86
N ASP A 218 7.40 -2.25 21.00
CA ASP A 218 8.37 -1.74 20.00
C ASP A 218 9.37 -0.73 20.61
N LEU A 219 8.99 -0.08 21.72
CA LEU A 219 9.76 0.98 22.37
C LEU A 219 9.79 0.74 23.88
N LEU A 220 10.98 0.70 24.48
CA LEU A 220 11.17 0.69 25.92
C LEU A 220 11.53 2.10 26.38
N GLY A 221 10.64 2.74 27.14
CA GLY A 221 10.95 3.98 27.85
C GLY A 221 12.04 3.80 28.92
N SER A 222 12.57 4.91 29.43
CA SER A 222 13.53 4.87 30.54
C SER A 222 12.91 4.20 31.76
N GLY A 223 13.63 3.24 32.37
CA GLY A 223 13.16 2.44 33.51
C GLY A 223 12.11 1.37 33.17
N GLN A 224 11.59 1.32 31.93
CA GLN A 224 10.66 0.27 31.53
C GLN A 224 11.38 -1.05 31.28
N SER A 225 10.65 -2.14 31.50
CA SER A 225 11.16 -3.50 31.37
C SER A 225 10.41 -4.31 30.31
N ALA A 226 11.14 -5.18 29.65
CA ALA A 226 10.63 -6.26 28.81
C ALA A 226 10.92 -7.61 29.46
N PHE A 227 10.00 -8.55 29.28
CA PHE A 227 10.15 -9.93 29.70
C PHE A 227 10.64 -10.79 28.54
N LEU A 228 11.70 -11.56 28.80
CA LEU A 228 12.34 -12.47 27.88
C LEU A 228 12.13 -13.90 28.41
N PRO A 229 11.18 -14.69 27.86
CA PRO A 229 10.97 -16.06 28.29
C PRO A 229 12.20 -16.92 27.96
N LEU A 230 12.87 -17.45 28.99
CA LEU A 230 14.07 -18.28 28.85
C LEU A 230 13.86 -19.63 29.51
N SER A 231 14.52 -20.66 28.99
CA SER A 231 14.62 -21.95 29.68
C SER A 231 15.66 -21.89 30.79
N GLU A 232 15.55 -22.76 31.81
CA GLU A 232 16.50 -22.84 32.93
C GLU A 232 17.95 -23.12 32.51
N ARG A 233 18.16 -23.63 31.30
CA ARG A 233 19.48 -23.97 30.74
C ARG A 233 20.11 -22.85 29.93
N GLU A 234 19.45 -21.70 29.79
CA GLU A 234 20.02 -20.58 29.04
C GLU A 234 21.22 -19.96 29.75
N THR A 235 22.21 -19.55 28.96
CA THR A 235 23.51 -19.03 29.42
C THR A 235 23.77 -17.60 28.97
N GLY A 236 22.74 -16.94 28.41
CA GLY A 236 22.83 -15.57 27.97
C GLY A 236 21.70 -15.13 27.05
N VAL A 237 21.67 -13.82 26.79
CA VAL A 237 20.78 -13.18 25.81
C VAL A 237 21.53 -12.16 24.97
N ARG A 238 21.01 -11.97 23.76
CA ARG A 238 21.45 -10.96 22.80
C ARG A 238 20.24 -10.12 22.42
N VAL A 239 20.35 -8.80 22.53
CA VAL A 239 19.26 -7.85 22.25
C VAL A 239 19.73 -6.82 21.25
N TRP A 240 19.04 -6.74 20.12
CA TRP A 240 19.29 -5.75 19.06
C TRP A 240 18.34 -4.59 19.21
N TYR A 241 18.87 -3.38 19.19
CA TYR A 241 18.11 -2.16 19.41
C TYR A 241 18.71 -0.97 18.67
N VAL A 242 17.93 0.10 18.55
CA VAL A 242 18.35 1.38 17.97
C VAL A 242 17.89 2.53 18.85
N THR A 243 18.61 3.65 18.78
CA THR A 243 18.18 4.90 19.41
C THR A 243 17.31 5.71 18.43
N PRO A 244 16.29 6.44 18.90
CA PRO A 244 15.45 7.25 18.03
C PRO A 244 16.21 8.31 17.22
N GLN A 245 17.33 8.84 17.75
CA GLN A 245 18.12 9.84 17.03
C GLN A 245 18.99 9.22 15.93
N LYS A 246 19.37 7.94 16.04
CA LYS A 246 20.24 7.25 15.09
C LYS A 246 19.67 5.87 14.73
N PRO A 247 18.52 5.82 14.04
CA PRO A 247 17.84 4.57 13.73
C PRO A 247 18.65 3.66 12.79
N GLU A 248 19.58 4.22 12.01
CA GLU A 248 20.45 3.43 11.12
C GLU A 248 21.62 2.76 11.86
N GLN A 249 21.86 3.09 13.15
CA GLN A 249 22.94 2.50 13.94
C GLN A 249 22.41 1.38 14.84
N THR A 250 22.53 0.15 14.36
CA THR A 250 22.21 -1.04 15.17
C THR A 250 23.18 -1.17 16.33
N ARG A 251 22.63 -1.31 17.54
CA ARG A 251 23.38 -1.64 18.74
C ARG A 251 23.03 -3.04 19.23
N LEU A 252 23.99 -3.67 19.90
CA LEU A 252 23.84 -5.01 20.43
C LEU A 252 24.20 -5.03 21.91
N PHE A 253 23.21 -5.35 22.74
CA PHE A 253 23.42 -5.67 24.13
C PHE A 253 23.60 -7.19 24.28
N ARG A 254 24.61 -7.60 25.04
CA ARG A 254 24.91 -9.00 25.35
C ARG A 254 25.03 -9.16 26.85
N ALA A 255 24.30 -10.11 27.41
CA ALA A 255 24.45 -10.54 28.79
C ALA A 255 24.64 -12.05 28.79
N ASP A 256 25.78 -12.50 29.28
CA ASP A 256 26.11 -13.92 29.44
C ASP A 256 26.21 -14.23 30.93
N TRP A 257 25.77 -15.41 31.35
CA TRP A 257 25.83 -15.87 32.74
C TRP A 257 26.06 -17.37 32.83
N VAL A 258 26.42 -17.83 34.03
CA VAL A 258 26.55 -19.26 34.35
C VAL A 258 25.25 -19.74 34.99
N PRO A 259 24.62 -20.83 34.51
CA PRO A 259 23.42 -21.37 35.12
C PRO A 259 23.72 -21.79 36.56
N SER A 260 22.81 -21.49 37.49
CA SER A 260 22.91 -22.01 38.84
C SER A 260 22.71 -23.52 38.80
N THR A 261 23.77 -24.30 39.01
CA THR A 261 23.64 -25.75 39.21
C THR A 261 22.69 -25.98 40.40
N PRO A 262 21.61 -26.77 40.26
CA PRO A 262 20.84 -27.17 41.42
C PRO A 262 21.78 -27.92 42.36
N GLN A 263 21.96 -27.39 43.58
CA GLN A 263 22.64 -28.11 44.64
C GLN A 263 21.85 -29.40 44.87
N THR A 264 22.39 -30.53 44.42
CA THR A 264 21.93 -31.84 44.84
C THR A 264 22.04 -31.85 46.36
N ALA A 265 20.90 -31.74 47.06
CA ALA A 265 20.85 -31.90 48.49
C ALA A 265 21.41 -33.29 48.80
N THR A 266 22.62 -33.34 49.34
CA THR A 266 23.18 -34.55 49.94
C THR A 266 22.18 -35.01 50.99
N PRO A 267 21.51 -36.17 50.87
CA PRO A 267 20.75 -36.68 51.98
C PRO A 267 21.76 -36.96 53.10
N ALA A 268 21.66 -36.20 54.18
CA ALA A 268 22.34 -36.51 55.41
C ALA A 268 21.91 -37.93 55.81
N HIS A 269 22.83 -38.88 55.69
CA HIS A 269 22.70 -40.20 56.26
C HIS A 269 22.56 -40.01 57.78
N LEU A 270 21.32 -40.04 58.27
CA LEU A 270 21.04 -40.33 59.66
C LEU A 270 21.31 -41.81 59.86
N LEU A 271 22.36 -42.09 60.63
CA LEU A 271 22.65 -43.37 61.25
C LEU A 271 21.42 -43.81 62.06
N ASN A 272 21.02 -45.06 61.86
CA ASN A 272 20.45 -45.94 62.89
C ASN A 272 20.94 -47.36 62.59
#